data_AF-A0A426DFZ3-F1
#
_entry.id   AF-A0A426DFZ3-F1
#
_cell.length_a   1.000
_cell.length_b   1.000
_cell.length_c   1.000
_cell.angle_alpha   90.00
_cell.angle_beta   90.00
_cell.angle_gamma   90.00
#
_symmetry.space_group_name_H-M   'P 1'
#
loop_
_entity.id
_entity.type
_entity.pdbx_description
1 polymer ?
#
loop_
_entity_poly.entity_id
_entity_poly.type
_entity_poly.pdbx_seq_one_letter_code
_entity_poly.pdbx_strand_id
1 'polypeptide(L)'
;MQCLSGGRTLYAGLPSAVADNGGAVPGRRWFPVRVVLYQIALEEKNARLLFQDLQSIKAASGSRVPAEAYEAVYHGEVDAKTLEDIFCIFNMAHPKGYCGRSLSVSDVVEVFGPLGNSDFFFCEPAGFARIEFDKSRTRRM
;
A
#
# COMPACT_ATOMS: atom_id res chain seq x y z
N MET A 1 12.96 -3.60 6.64
CA MET A 1 12.13 -4.77 6.30
C MET A 1 12.85 -5.65 5.28
N GLN A 2 12.92 -6.97 5.51
CA GLN A 2 13.44 -7.93 4.52
C GLN A 2 12.25 -8.68 3.91
N CYS A 3 12.33 -9.06 2.62
CA CYS A 3 11.33 -9.90 1.95
C CYS A 3 11.35 -11.31 2.58
N LEU A 4 10.62 -11.50 3.67
CA LEU A 4 10.44 -12.79 4.34
C LEU A 4 9.03 -13.31 4.04
N SER A 5 8.92 -14.55 3.60
CA SER A 5 7.72 -15.18 3.04
C SER A 5 6.64 -15.59 4.07
N GLY A 6 6.43 -14.79 5.13
CA GLY A 6 5.60 -15.16 6.29
C GLY A 6 4.27 -14.41 6.46
N GLY A 7 3.85 -13.59 5.50
CA GLY A 7 2.67 -12.72 5.62
C GLY A 7 1.33 -13.47 5.59
N ARG A 8 0.29 -12.88 6.22
CA ARG A 8 -1.10 -13.35 6.07
C ARG A 8 -1.60 -13.01 4.66
N THR A 9 -2.30 -13.95 4.02
CA THR A 9 -2.91 -13.75 2.70
C THR A 9 -3.97 -12.65 2.75
N LEU A 10 -3.93 -11.71 1.79
CA LEU A 10 -4.90 -10.61 1.62
C LEU A 10 -6.35 -11.09 1.44
N TYR A 11 -6.55 -12.36 1.11
CA TYR A 11 -7.84 -12.99 0.79
C TYR A 11 -8.22 -14.16 1.70
N ALA A 12 -7.62 -14.29 2.88
CA ALA A 12 -7.95 -15.38 3.81
C ALA A 12 -9.43 -15.30 4.26
N GLY A 13 -10.29 -16.18 3.73
CA GLY A 13 -11.70 -16.31 4.13
C GLY A 13 -12.75 -16.04 3.03
N LEU A 14 -12.36 -15.84 1.76
CA LEU A 14 -13.34 -15.70 0.68
C LEU A 14 -13.98 -17.05 0.32
N PRO A 15 -15.31 -17.12 0.15
CA PRO A 15 -15.94 -18.25 -0.53
C PRO A 15 -15.38 -18.34 -1.95
N SER A 16 -15.21 -19.56 -2.45
CA SER A 16 -14.69 -19.88 -3.80
C SER A 16 -15.47 -19.26 -4.97
N ALA A 17 -16.49 -18.43 -4.71
CA ALA A 17 -17.50 -17.97 -5.65
C ALA A 17 -17.34 -16.51 -6.12
N VAL A 18 -16.30 -15.76 -5.73
CA VAL A 18 -16.00 -14.44 -6.32
C VAL A 18 -15.21 -14.57 -7.64
N ALA A 19 -15.44 -15.67 -8.36
CA ALA A 19 -14.84 -15.97 -9.65
C ALA A 19 -15.90 -15.82 -10.73
N ASP A 20 -16.37 -14.60 -11.00
CA ASP A 20 -16.78 -14.25 -12.36
C ASP A 20 -16.83 -12.73 -12.57
N ASN A 21 -16.42 -12.30 -13.78
CA ASN A 21 -16.26 -10.92 -14.28
C ASN A 21 -14.85 -10.30 -14.22
N GLY A 22 -13.83 -11.08 -14.56
CA GLY A 22 -12.51 -10.56 -14.94
C GLY A 22 -11.61 -11.68 -15.40
N GLY A 23 -11.42 -11.81 -16.72
CA GLY A 23 -10.87 -12.97 -17.41
C GLY A 23 -9.77 -13.73 -16.66
N ALA A 24 -10.07 -14.98 -16.31
CA ALA A 24 -9.08 -15.90 -15.77
C ALA A 24 -7.95 -16.10 -16.78
N VAL A 25 -6.73 -15.68 -16.43
CA VAL A 25 -5.53 -15.93 -17.24
C VAL A 25 -5.13 -17.40 -17.02
N PRO A 26 -5.04 -18.24 -18.06
CA PRO A 26 -4.72 -19.66 -17.89
C PRO A 26 -3.38 -19.85 -17.19
N GLY A 27 -3.34 -20.67 -16.14
CA GLY A 27 -2.12 -20.98 -15.37
C GLY A 27 -1.83 -20.06 -14.18
N ARG A 28 -2.64 -19.01 -13.94
CA ARG A 28 -2.52 -18.19 -12.73
C ARG A 28 -3.33 -18.78 -11.58
N ARG A 29 -2.67 -19.06 -10.45
CA ARG A 29 -3.30 -19.57 -9.22
C ARG A 29 -3.84 -18.46 -8.32
N TRP A 30 -3.75 -17.19 -8.73
CA TRP A 30 -4.14 -16.02 -7.94
C TRP A 30 -4.67 -14.90 -8.82
N PHE A 31 -5.51 -14.05 -8.22
CA PHE A 31 -6.10 -12.88 -8.85
C PHE A 31 -5.24 -11.65 -8.57
N PRO A 32 -5.12 -10.72 -9.54
CA PRO A 32 -4.47 -9.45 -9.32
C PRO A 32 -5.20 -8.66 -8.23
N VAL A 33 -4.44 -7.95 -7.39
CA VAL A 33 -4.95 -7.08 -6.33
C VAL A 33 -4.84 -5.64 -6.80
N ARG A 34 -5.94 -4.89 -6.76
CA ARG A 34 -5.88 -3.44 -6.98
C ARG A 34 -5.29 -2.75 -5.75
N VAL A 35 -4.33 -1.85 -5.98
CA VAL A 35 -3.66 -1.08 -4.95
C VAL A 35 -3.48 0.38 -5.37
N VAL A 36 -3.40 1.26 -4.38
CA VAL A 36 -2.88 2.63 -4.54
C VAL A 36 -1.72 2.79 -3.56
N LEU A 37 -0.59 3.30 -4.05
CA LEU A 37 0.58 3.60 -3.21
C LEU A 37 0.64 5.11 -2.98
N TYR A 38 0.64 5.50 -1.71
CA TYR A 38 0.78 6.88 -1.28
C TYR A 38 2.15 7.09 -0.64
N GLN A 39 2.84 8.13 -1.08
CA GLN A 39 4.15 8.52 -0.57
C GLN A 39 4.12 9.96 -0.10
N ILE A 40 4.89 10.27 0.95
CA ILE A 40 5.05 11.63 1.42
C ILE A 40 5.78 12.43 0.32
N ALA A 41 5.18 13.52 -0.13
CA ALA A 41 5.76 14.40 -1.13
C ALA A 41 7.10 14.97 -0.64
N LEU A 42 8.12 14.91 -1.51
CA LEU A 42 9.50 15.31 -1.21
C LEU A 42 9.63 16.85 -1.14
N GLU A 43 9.12 17.44 -0.07
CA GLU A 43 9.21 18.86 0.24
C GLU A 43 9.89 19.10 1.59
N GLU A 44 10.58 20.23 1.74
CA GLU A 44 11.31 20.60 2.95
C GLU A 44 10.41 20.56 4.21
N LYS A 45 9.18 21.05 4.10
CA LYS A 45 8.21 21.05 5.21
C LYS A 45 7.82 19.63 5.68
N ASN A 46 7.92 18.64 4.79
CA ASN A 46 7.57 17.25 5.03
C ASN A 46 8.79 16.39 5.42
N ALA A 47 10.01 16.93 5.28
CA ALA A 47 11.24 16.15 5.43
C ALA A 47 11.33 15.42 6.78
N ARG A 48 10.83 16.03 7.86
CA ARG A 48 10.79 15.43 9.20
C ARG A 48 9.88 14.21 9.34
N LEU A 49 8.99 13.97 8.37
CA LEU A 49 8.03 12.86 8.38
C LEU A 49 8.52 11.67 7.53
N LEU A 50 9.48 11.89 6.64
CA LEU A 50 10.00 10.84 5.76
C LEU A 50 10.71 9.76 6.57
N PHE A 51 10.41 8.50 6.25
CA PHE A 51 11.03 7.31 6.82
C PHE A 51 10.87 7.18 8.34
N GLN A 52 9.88 7.85 8.91
CA GLN A 52 9.51 7.75 10.32
C GLN A 52 8.47 6.65 10.52
N ASP A 53 8.56 5.95 11.65
CA ASP A 53 7.55 4.98 12.07
C ASP A 53 6.19 5.65 12.39
N LEU A 54 5.14 4.84 12.55
CA LEU A 54 3.78 5.36 12.74
C LEU A 54 3.64 6.18 14.03
N GLN A 55 4.35 5.79 15.09
CA GLN A 55 4.30 6.49 16.38
C GLN A 55 4.89 7.89 16.25
N SER A 56 6.05 8.00 15.61
CA SER A 56 6.77 9.25 15.36
C SER A 56 5.96 10.18 14.46
N ILE A 57 5.34 9.67 13.40
CA ILE A 57 4.46 10.47 12.53
C ILE A 57 3.25 10.98 13.31
N LYS A 58 2.58 10.13 14.10
CA LYS A 58 1.44 10.52 14.91
C LYS A 58 1.81 11.58 15.95
N ALA A 59 2.94 11.40 16.65
CA ALA A 59 3.44 12.36 17.61
C ALA A 59 3.70 13.74 16.97
N ALA A 60 4.25 13.76 15.75
CA ALA A 60 4.53 14.99 15.01
C ALA A 60 3.29 15.64 14.34
N SER A 61 2.15 14.94 14.29
CA SER A 61 1.01 15.29 13.42
C SER A 61 -0.35 15.28 14.12
N GLY A 62 -0.37 15.48 15.44
CA GLY A 62 -1.64 15.55 16.20
C GLY A 62 -2.35 14.19 16.29
N SER A 63 -1.58 13.13 16.54
CA SER A 63 -2.05 11.75 16.73
C SER A 63 -2.69 11.07 15.51
N ARG A 64 -2.48 11.60 14.31
CA ARG A 64 -2.95 11.01 13.05
C ARG A 64 -1.85 10.91 12.00
N VAL A 65 -2.13 10.20 10.90
CA VAL A 65 -1.31 10.26 9.69
C VAL A 65 -1.76 11.48 8.85
N PRO A 66 -0.87 12.43 8.51
CA PRO A 66 -1.24 13.66 7.83
C PRO A 66 -1.37 13.43 6.32
N ALA A 67 -2.52 12.93 5.87
CA ALA A 67 -2.78 12.60 4.46
C ALA A 67 -2.47 13.74 3.46
N GLU A 68 -2.59 15.01 3.88
CA GLU A 68 -2.21 16.18 3.08
C GLU A 68 -0.72 16.30 2.71
N ALA A 69 0.15 15.56 3.42
CA ALA A 69 1.57 15.47 3.08
C ALA A 69 1.85 14.42 2.00
N TYR A 70 0.87 13.59 1.65
CA TYR A 70 1.01 12.46 0.75
C TYR A 70 0.48 12.76 -0.65
N GLU A 71 1.06 12.09 -1.64
CA GLU A 71 0.61 12.01 -3.03
C GLU A 71 0.48 10.55 -3.46
N ALA A 72 -0.48 10.25 -4.34
CA ALA A 72 -0.64 8.93 -4.91
C ALA A 72 0.36 8.74 -6.07
N VAL A 73 1.34 7.85 -5.91
CA VAL A 73 2.42 7.61 -6.90
C VAL A 73 2.20 6.38 -7.76
N TYR A 74 1.12 5.63 -7.48
CA TYR A 74 0.71 4.48 -8.28
C TYR A 74 -0.78 4.20 -8.04
N HIS A 75 -1.48 3.83 -9.10
CA HIS A 75 -2.81 3.25 -9.04
C HIS A 75 -2.93 2.16 -10.10
N GLY A 76 -3.19 0.93 -9.67
CA GLY A 76 -3.28 -0.18 -10.60
C GLY A 76 -3.34 -1.53 -9.90
N GLU A 77 -3.15 -2.59 -10.68
CA GLU A 77 -3.20 -3.97 -10.23
C GLU A 77 -1.80 -4.56 -10.10
N VAL A 78 -1.60 -5.42 -9.10
CA VAL A 78 -0.34 -6.17 -8.88
C VAL A 78 -0.65 -7.62 -8.53
N ASP A 79 0.20 -8.54 -9.00
CA ASP A 79 0.10 -9.97 -8.69
C ASP A 79 0.71 -10.25 -7.29
N ALA A 80 -0.05 -9.97 -6.22
CA ALA A 80 0.39 -10.10 -4.83
C ALA A 80 -0.55 -10.95 -3.97
N LYS A 81 -0.02 -11.68 -2.99
CA LYS A 81 -0.81 -12.42 -1.98
C LYS A 81 -0.75 -11.78 -0.61
N THR A 82 0.33 -11.08 -0.29
CA THR A 82 0.53 -10.43 1.01
C THR A 82 1.01 -8.98 0.83
N LEU A 83 1.05 -8.21 1.92
CA LEU A 83 1.65 -6.88 1.91
C LEU A 83 3.17 -6.94 1.67
N GLU A 84 3.83 -8.02 2.07
CA GLU A 84 5.24 -8.27 1.79
C GLU A 84 5.48 -8.52 0.29
N ASP A 85 4.59 -9.22 -0.40
CA ASP A 85 4.68 -9.35 -1.86
C ASP A 85 4.60 -7.96 -2.53
N ILE A 86 3.66 -7.11 -2.08
CA ILE A 86 3.53 -5.72 -2.53
C ILE A 86 4.85 -4.96 -2.28
N PHE A 87 5.41 -5.07 -1.08
CA PHE A 87 6.70 -4.47 -0.74
C PHE A 87 7.80 -4.90 -1.73
N CYS A 88 7.92 -6.19 -2.04
CA CYS A 88 8.94 -6.69 -2.95
C CYS A 88 8.68 -6.22 -4.41
N ILE A 89 7.43 -6.19 -4.86
CA ILE A 89 7.06 -5.71 -6.21
C ILE A 89 7.48 -4.26 -6.41
N PHE A 90 7.14 -3.37 -5.48
CA PHE A 90 7.47 -1.93 -5.57
C PHE A 90 8.94 -1.60 -5.29
N ASN A 91 9.77 -2.58 -4.91
CA ASN A 91 11.20 -2.39 -4.67
C ASN A 91 12.11 -3.12 -5.67
N MET A 92 11.62 -4.15 -6.35
CA MET A 92 12.43 -4.96 -7.28
C MET A 92 11.92 -4.93 -8.72
N ALA A 93 10.61 -5.05 -8.91
CA ALA A 93 10.02 -5.22 -10.24
C ALA A 93 9.57 -3.89 -10.86
N HIS A 94 9.09 -2.96 -10.03
CA HIS A 94 8.52 -1.66 -10.43
C HIS A 94 7.39 -1.79 -11.48
N PRO A 95 6.11 -1.89 -11.05
CA PRO A 95 5.02 -2.11 -11.98
C PRO A 95 4.87 -0.95 -12.98
N LYS A 96 4.31 -1.25 -14.17
CA LYS A 96 4.12 -0.25 -15.22
C LYS A 96 3.30 0.94 -14.70
N GLY A 97 3.78 2.15 -14.94
CA GLY A 97 3.13 3.39 -14.48
C GLY A 97 3.50 3.80 -13.07
N TYR A 98 4.38 3.04 -12.39
CA TYR A 98 4.96 3.47 -11.13
C TYR A 98 5.94 4.63 -11.33
N CYS A 99 5.70 5.75 -10.64
CA CYS A 99 6.54 6.95 -10.69
C CYS A 99 7.10 7.37 -9.33
N GLY A 100 6.90 6.55 -8.28
CA GLY A 100 7.38 6.82 -6.93
C GLY A 100 8.81 6.37 -6.67
N ARG A 101 9.32 6.69 -5.47
CA ARG A 101 10.58 6.13 -4.93
C ARG A 101 10.33 4.72 -4.38
N SER A 102 11.36 3.91 -4.15
CA SER A 102 11.24 2.62 -3.43
C SER A 102 10.26 2.66 -2.25
N LEU A 103 9.36 1.67 -2.18
CA LEU A 103 8.38 1.56 -1.09
C LEU A 103 9.13 1.36 0.23
N SER A 104 8.92 2.26 1.18
CA SER A 104 9.70 2.32 2.43
C SER A 104 8.82 2.69 3.63
N VAL A 105 9.44 2.69 4.81
CA VAL A 105 8.83 3.22 6.04
C VAL A 105 8.24 4.59 5.76
N SER A 106 7.09 4.90 6.37
CA SER A 106 6.24 6.08 6.12
C SER A 106 5.30 6.01 4.92
N ASP A 107 5.43 5.02 4.04
CA ASP A 107 4.49 4.89 2.92
C ASP A 107 3.17 4.25 3.34
N VAL A 108 2.10 4.55 2.60
CA VAL A 108 0.77 3.97 2.82
C VAL A 108 0.32 3.21 1.59
N VAL A 109 -0.08 1.96 1.77
CA VAL A 109 -0.67 1.11 0.73
C VAL A 109 -2.17 1.01 0.99
N GLU A 110 -2.98 1.45 0.04
CA GLU A 110 -4.41 1.13 0.01
C GLU A 110 -4.59 -0.17 -0.77
N VAL A 111 -5.23 -1.16 -0.14
CA VAL A 111 -5.54 -2.44 -0.75
C VAL A 111 -7.05 -2.57 -0.89
N PHE A 112 -7.51 -2.86 -2.11
CA PHE A 112 -8.93 -3.03 -2.37
C PHE A 112 -9.37 -4.47 -2.12
N GLY A 113 -10.41 -4.61 -1.31
CA GLY A 113 -11.14 -5.85 -1.11
C GLY A 113 -12.07 -6.16 -2.29
N PRO A 114 -12.55 -7.40 -2.37
CA PRO A 114 -13.40 -7.88 -3.46
C PRO A 114 -14.78 -7.22 -3.49
N LEU A 115 -15.26 -6.70 -2.36
CA LEU A 115 -16.58 -6.07 -2.23
C LEU A 115 -16.53 -4.54 -2.44
N GLY A 116 -15.41 -4.03 -2.97
CA GLY A 116 -15.23 -2.60 -3.26
C GLY A 116 -14.81 -1.75 -2.06
N ASN A 117 -14.77 -2.30 -0.85
CA ASN A 117 -14.12 -1.67 0.30
C ASN A 117 -12.59 -1.67 0.12
N SER A 118 -11.89 -0.76 0.80
CA SER A 118 -10.42 -0.76 0.85
C SER A 118 -9.94 -0.49 2.27
N ASP A 119 -8.75 -1.01 2.56
CA ASP A 119 -8.05 -0.82 3.82
C ASP A 119 -6.68 -0.16 3.56
N PHE A 120 -6.21 0.64 4.52
CA PHE A 120 -4.94 1.35 4.43
C PHE A 120 -3.91 0.74 5.37
N PHE A 121 -2.71 0.52 4.84
CA PHE A 121 -1.60 -0.11 5.53
C PHE A 121 -0.37 0.78 5.48
N PHE A 122 0.06 1.25 6.64
CA PHE A 122 1.28 2.01 6.83
C PHE A 122 2.48 1.07 6.87
N CYS A 123 3.52 1.36 6.10
CA CYS A 123 4.77 0.62 6.15
C CYS A 123 5.56 0.98 7.40
N GLU A 124 5.75 0.01 8.29
CA GLU A 124 6.58 0.14 9.49
C GLU A 124 8.01 -0.34 9.20
N PRO A 125 8.99 -0.06 10.08
CA PRO A 125 10.34 -0.64 9.96
C PRO A 125 10.33 -2.17 9.84
N ALA A 126 9.35 -2.80 10.51
CA ALA A 126 9.03 -4.22 10.42
C ALA A 126 7.51 -4.41 10.30
N GLY A 127 7.06 -4.90 9.15
CA GLY A 127 5.65 -5.19 8.92
C GLY A 127 4.88 -4.02 8.34
N PHE A 128 3.57 -4.15 8.41
CA PHE A 128 2.62 -3.12 8.06
C PHE A 128 1.59 -2.97 9.17
N ALA A 129 1.23 -1.72 9.48
CA ALA A 129 0.18 -1.40 10.42
C ALA A 129 -1.07 -0.94 9.69
N ARG A 130 -2.23 -1.52 9.98
CA ARG A 130 -3.51 -1.00 9.47
C ARG A 130 -3.80 0.35 10.12
N ILE A 131 -4.18 1.36 9.33
CA ILE A 131 -4.43 2.73 9.80
C ILE A 131 -5.76 3.28 9.28
N GLU A 132 -6.28 4.31 9.94
CA GLU A 132 -7.25 5.23 9.34
C GLU A 132 -6.49 6.27 8.52
N PHE A 133 -6.92 6.51 7.29
CA PHE A 133 -6.26 7.42 6.36
C PHE A 133 -7.29 8.14 5.48
N ASP A 134 -7.35 9.46 5.59
CA ASP A 134 -8.27 10.29 4.82
C ASP A 134 -7.69 10.61 3.43
N LYS A 135 -7.83 9.66 2.50
CA LYS A 135 -7.29 9.81 1.14
C LYS A 135 -7.86 11.02 0.37
N SER A 136 -9.01 11.56 0.78
CA SER A 136 -9.61 12.75 0.13
C SER A 136 -8.76 14.01 0.29
N ARG A 137 -7.89 14.03 1.32
CA ARG A 137 -6.98 15.13 1.63
C ARG A 137 -5.61 14.99 0.97
N THR A 138 -5.34 13.88 0.31
CA THR A 138 -4.09 13.69 -0.42
C THR A 138 -3.94 14.72 -1.52
N ARG A 139 -2.69 15.04 -1.83
CA ARG A 139 -2.38 15.95 -2.91
C ARG A 139 -2.80 15.32 -4.22
N ARG A 140 -3.54 16.10 -5.01
CA ARG A 140 -3.86 15.74 -6.38
C ARG A 140 -2.59 15.92 -7.21
N MET A 141 -2.22 14.88 -7.96
CA MET A 141 -1.29 15.03 -9.08
C MET A 141 -1.87 15.95 -10.14
#